data_AF-A0A6V2MFW6-F1
#
_entry.id   AF-A0A6V2MFW6-F1
#
_cell.length_a   1.000
_cell.length_b   1.000
_cell.length_c   1.000
_cell.angle_alpha   90.00
_cell.angle_beta   90.00
_cell.angle_gamma   90.00
#
_symmetry.space_group_name_H-M   'P 1'
#
loop_
_entity.id
_entity.type
_entity.pdbx_description
1 polymer ?
#
loop_
_entity_poly.entity_id
_entity_poly.type
_entity_poly.pdbx_seq_one_letter_code
_entity_poly.pdbx_strand_id
1 'polypeptide(L)'
;PGCESIPLVEEIIDTRPALFADAEAFVDESIDDYIPKRWMVVLCAVVSLITGCFVAISLFANYIPSTVCTIMKFRSGAIPSLRDPNFIQYRKTLESVTYIIGLMAWGTWSSIFFTVIVVAGGVFFLVYQVTRPIVVSVVAIVIGITVTLVFKSILITVLGRVNYAAFYRKRPWLANICGVGLECWHLGLSSGYMLSRAIKLIVAATMYIGRIDQPFLGEGVGVIGGTHLDKFPSIYRQGLLSADAHRHPYIERLGLIYLLKIRHGSKFGTTAGSIWRL
;
A
#
# COMPACT_ATOMS: atom_id res chain seq x y z
N PRO A 1 -40.45 18.77 76.75
CA PRO A 1 -39.44 18.32 75.77
C PRO A 1 -39.85 16.95 75.18
N GLY A 2 -40.77 16.98 74.21
CA GLY A 2 -41.20 15.80 73.46
C GLY A 2 -40.69 15.95 72.03
N CYS A 3 -39.81 15.06 71.61
CA CYS A 3 -39.27 15.00 70.26
C CYS A 3 -40.18 14.06 69.46
N GLU A 4 -41.05 14.62 68.62
CA GLU A 4 -41.85 13.84 67.68
C GLU A 4 -40.91 13.26 66.61
N SER A 5 -40.81 11.93 66.59
CA SER A 5 -40.04 11.16 65.63
C SER A 5 -40.57 11.40 64.21
N ILE A 6 -39.72 11.93 63.35
CA ILE A 6 -40.01 12.29 61.96
C ILE A 6 -40.20 11.00 61.13
N PRO A 7 -41.41 10.69 60.63
CA PRO A 7 -41.70 9.46 59.86
C PRO A 7 -41.10 9.46 58.43
N LEU A 8 -40.48 10.56 58.00
CA LEU A 8 -39.95 10.72 56.64
C LEU A 8 -38.71 9.87 56.32
N VAL A 9 -38.02 9.33 57.33
CA VAL A 9 -36.77 8.59 57.11
C VAL A 9 -37.01 7.14 56.68
N GLU A 10 -38.09 6.51 57.15
CA GLU A 10 -38.39 5.11 56.79
C GLU A 10 -38.92 4.98 55.36
N GLU A 11 -39.74 5.93 54.90
CA GLU A 11 -40.27 5.93 53.52
C GLU A 11 -39.16 6.15 52.47
N ILE A 12 -38.13 6.94 52.80
CA ILE A 12 -36.95 7.15 51.93
C ILE A 12 -36.04 5.91 51.88
N ILE A 13 -36.04 5.06 52.91
CA ILE A 13 -35.23 3.85 52.94
C ILE A 13 -35.87 2.76 52.06
N ASP A 14 -37.20 2.71 52.00
CA ASP A 14 -37.93 1.67 51.25
C ASP A 14 -37.95 1.90 49.73
N THR A 15 -37.82 3.15 49.25
CA THR A 15 -37.78 3.46 47.81
C THR A 15 -36.40 3.34 47.15
N ARG A 16 -35.32 3.23 47.93
CA ARG A 16 -33.94 3.08 47.40
C ARG A 16 -33.76 1.88 46.46
N PRO A 17 -34.19 0.65 46.80
CA PRO A 17 -33.96 -0.51 45.93
C PRO A 17 -34.61 -0.37 44.55
N ALA A 18 -35.78 0.25 44.44
CA ALA A 18 -36.42 0.52 43.15
C ALA A 18 -35.61 1.52 42.30
N LEU A 19 -35.11 2.59 42.92
CA LEU A 19 -34.30 3.60 42.22
C LEU A 19 -32.95 3.04 41.75
N PHE A 20 -32.34 2.12 42.52
CA PHE A 20 -31.12 1.43 42.09
C PHE A 20 -31.39 0.44 40.96
N ALA A 21 -32.51 -0.29 40.98
CA ALA A 21 -32.88 -1.19 39.89
C ALA A 21 -33.14 -0.44 38.57
N ASP A 22 -33.80 0.72 38.62
CA ASP A 22 -34.02 1.57 37.45
C ASP A 22 -32.70 2.17 36.92
N ALA A 23 -31.78 2.53 37.82
CA ALA A 23 -30.46 3.03 37.44
C ALA A 23 -29.60 1.92 36.80
N GLU A 24 -29.63 0.70 37.34
CA GLU A 24 -28.94 -0.46 36.75
C GLU A 24 -29.51 -0.81 35.37
N ALA A 25 -30.84 -0.84 35.22
CA ALA A 25 -31.49 -1.09 33.94
C ALA A 25 -31.14 -0.02 32.88
N PHE A 26 -31.12 1.26 33.27
CA PHE A 26 -30.71 2.36 32.38
C PHE A 26 -29.22 2.26 31.98
N VAL A 27 -28.36 1.90 32.93
CA VAL A 27 -26.93 1.70 32.67
C VAL A 27 -26.73 0.51 31.72
N ASP A 28 -27.41 -0.61 31.93
CA ASP A 28 -27.31 -1.79 31.07
C ASP A 28 -27.80 -1.51 29.64
N GLU A 29 -28.95 -0.84 29.48
CA GLU A 29 -29.46 -0.44 28.16
C GLU A 29 -28.49 0.52 27.45
N SER A 30 -27.88 1.45 28.21
CA SER A 30 -26.90 2.37 27.65
C SER A 30 -25.60 1.68 27.22
N ILE A 31 -25.15 0.64 27.93
CA ILE A 31 -23.90 -0.08 27.64
C ILE A 31 -24.05 -0.96 26.41
N ASP A 32 -25.20 -1.62 26.25
CA ASP A 32 -25.48 -2.50 25.10
C ASP A 32 -25.45 -1.74 23.76
N ASP A 33 -25.72 -0.44 23.78
CA ASP A 33 -25.64 0.45 22.62
C ASP A 33 -24.21 0.87 22.23
N TYR A 34 -23.20 0.63 23.07
CA TYR A 34 -21.79 0.84 22.73
C TYR A 34 -21.04 -0.46 22.40
N ILE A 35 -21.57 -1.62 22.80
CA ILE A 35 -20.90 -2.89 22.54
C ILE A 35 -21.14 -3.31 21.08
N PRO A 36 -20.08 -3.59 20.29
CA PRO A 36 -20.27 -4.01 18.90
C PRO A 36 -20.95 -5.38 18.84
N LYS A 37 -22.01 -5.46 18.04
CA LYS A 37 -22.74 -6.72 17.82
C LYS A 37 -21.83 -7.77 17.20
N ARG A 38 -21.97 -9.04 17.60
CA ARG A 38 -21.11 -10.16 17.15
C ARG A 38 -20.96 -10.24 15.63
N TRP A 39 -22.03 -10.02 14.88
CA TRP A 39 -22.00 -10.07 13.41
C TRP A 39 -21.09 -8.98 12.80
N MET A 40 -20.96 -7.82 13.43
CA MET A 40 -20.09 -6.73 12.98
C MET A 40 -18.63 -7.15 13.06
N VAL A 41 -18.22 -7.74 14.19
CA VAL A 41 -16.86 -8.24 14.41
C VAL A 41 -16.53 -9.37 13.44
N VAL A 42 -17.46 -10.32 13.26
CA VAL A 42 -17.29 -11.43 12.31
C VAL A 42 -17.16 -10.92 10.88
N LEU A 43 -18.00 -9.96 10.46
CA LEU A 43 -17.92 -9.37 9.13
C LEU A 43 -16.55 -8.68 8.90
N CYS A 44 -16.09 -7.88 9.85
CA CYS A 44 -14.79 -7.21 9.76
C CYS A 44 -13.64 -8.21 9.67
N ALA A 45 -13.66 -9.26 10.49
CA ALA A 45 -12.64 -10.31 10.50
C ALA A 45 -12.62 -11.08 9.17
N VAL A 46 -13.78 -11.48 8.64
CA VAL A 46 -13.88 -12.23 7.38
C VAL A 46 -13.40 -11.40 6.18
N VAL A 47 -13.88 -10.16 6.06
CA VAL A 47 -13.51 -9.28 4.92
C VAL A 47 -12.02 -8.94 4.95
N SER A 48 -11.47 -8.63 6.13
CA SER A 48 -10.05 -8.32 6.27
C SER A 48 -9.16 -9.53 6.01
N LEU A 49 -9.55 -10.73 6.48
CA LEU A 49 -8.83 -11.97 6.20
C LEU A 49 -8.79 -12.30 4.71
N ILE A 50 -9.95 -12.23 4.02
CA ILE A 50 -10.03 -12.47 2.57
C ILE A 50 -9.12 -11.48 1.82
N THR A 51 -9.15 -10.21 2.21
CA THR A 51 -8.31 -9.17 1.59
C THR A 51 -6.83 -9.42 1.85
N GLY A 52 -6.46 -9.82 3.07
CA GLY A 52 -5.09 -10.20 3.43
C GLY A 52 -4.59 -11.40 2.62
N CYS A 53 -5.41 -12.44 2.43
CA CYS A 53 -5.09 -13.58 1.58
C CYS A 53 -4.88 -13.15 0.11
N PHE A 54 -5.74 -12.26 -0.40
CA PHE A 54 -5.58 -11.73 -1.76
C PHE A 54 -4.27 -10.94 -1.92
N VAL A 55 -3.90 -10.10 -0.93
CA VAL A 55 -2.62 -9.39 -0.94
C VAL A 55 -1.44 -10.37 -0.92
N ALA A 56 -1.50 -11.43 -0.11
CA ALA A 56 -0.46 -12.46 -0.10
C ALA A 56 -0.28 -13.10 -1.49
N ILE A 57 -1.37 -13.54 -2.11
CA ILE A 57 -1.35 -14.15 -3.45
C ILE A 57 -0.81 -13.16 -4.49
N SER A 58 -1.26 -11.90 -4.44
CA SER A 58 -0.82 -10.84 -5.34
C SER A 58 0.68 -10.57 -5.20
N LEU A 59 1.21 -10.52 -3.98
CA LEU A 59 2.65 -10.36 -3.74
C LEU A 59 3.43 -11.51 -4.39
N PHE A 60 3.06 -12.76 -4.13
CA PHE A 60 3.71 -13.92 -4.74
C PHE A 60 3.63 -13.92 -6.27
N ALA A 61 2.45 -13.61 -6.83
CA ALA A 61 2.23 -13.56 -8.27
C ALA A 61 3.06 -12.46 -8.96
N ASN A 62 3.32 -11.33 -8.29
CA ASN A 62 4.13 -10.25 -8.82
C ASN A 62 5.64 -10.46 -8.63
N TYR A 63 6.05 -11.19 -7.59
CA TYR A 63 7.46 -11.41 -7.27
C TYR A 63 8.22 -12.17 -8.35
N ILE A 64 7.65 -13.28 -8.84
CA ILE A 64 8.28 -14.14 -9.85
C ILE A 64 8.54 -13.37 -11.15
N PRO A 65 7.53 -12.76 -11.82
CA PRO A 65 7.76 -12.03 -13.06
C PRO A 65 8.67 -10.81 -12.85
N SER A 66 8.61 -10.15 -11.69
CA SER A 66 9.51 -9.04 -11.38
C SER A 66 10.98 -9.49 -11.29
N THR A 67 11.23 -10.63 -10.64
CA THR A 67 12.56 -11.26 -10.56
C THR A 67 13.10 -11.58 -11.95
N VAL A 68 12.30 -12.28 -12.77
CA VAL A 68 12.69 -12.68 -14.12
C VAL A 68 12.95 -11.46 -15.00
N CYS A 69 12.07 -10.46 -14.95
CA CYS A 69 12.23 -9.21 -15.70
C CYS A 69 13.50 -8.47 -15.30
N THR A 70 13.81 -8.42 -13.99
CA THR A 70 15.02 -7.77 -13.49
C THR A 70 16.29 -8.48 -13.95
N ILE A 71 16.31 -9.82 -13.91
CA ILE A 71 17.44 -10.62 -14.44
C ILE A 71 17.60 -10.37 -15.95
N MET A 72 16.50 -10.38 -16.72
CA MET A 72 16.54 -10.11 -18.17
C MET A 72 17.03 -8.69 -18.47
N LYS A 73 16.66 -7.70 -17.65
CA LYS A 73 17.17 -6.33 -17.75
C LYS A 73 18.67 -6.23 -17.46
N PHE A 74 19.20 -6.99 -16.50
CA PHE A 74 20.65 -7.07 -16.28
C PHE A 74 21.38 -7.68 -17.48
N ARG A 75 20.85 -8.77 -18.03
CA ARG A 75 21.46 -9.48 -19.18
C ARG A 75 21.41 -8.70 -20.48
N SER A 76 20.33 -7.96 -20.71
CA SER A 76 20.19 -7.07 -21.88
C SER A 76 20.99 -5.77 -21.74
N GLY A 77 21.55 -5.49 -20.56
CA GLY A 77 22.24 -4.24 -20.26
C GLY A 77 21.30 -3.04 -20.11
N ALA A 78 19.98 -3.25 -20.04
CA ALA A 78 19.00 -2.20 -19.76
C ALA A 78 19.20 -1.60 -18.36
N ILE A 79 19.57 -2.44 -17.39
CA ILE A 79 20.12 -1.99 -16.11
C ILE A 79 21.63 -2.23 -16.17
N PRO A 80 22.47 -1.20 -16.02
CA PRO A 80 23.91 -1.39 -16.03
C PRO A 80 24.32 -2.23 -14.81
N SER A 81 25.04 -3.34 -15.03
CA SER A 81 25.60 -4.14 -13.95
C SER A 81 26.99 -3.61 -13.56
N LEU A 82 27.99 -3.83 -14.41
CA LEU A 82 29.39 -3.42 -14.19
C LEU A 82 29.63 -1.91 -14.35
N ARG A 83 28.75 -1.22 -15.08
CA ARG A 83 28.86 0.23 -15.36
C ARG A 83 28.08 1.09 -14.37
N ASP A 84 27.40 0.50 -13.40
CA ASP A 84 26.71 1.26 -12.36
C ASP A 84 27.77 1.92 -11.45
N PRO A 85 27.74 3.24 -11.22
CA PRO A 85 28.64 3.90 -10.27
C PRO A 85 28.56 3.29 -8.86
N ASN A 86 27.43 2.69 -8.49
CA ASN A 86 27.21 2.03 -7.21
C ASN A 86 27.68 0.57 -7.19
N PHE A 87 28.25 0.05 -8.28
CA PHE A 87 28.66 -1.36 -8.38
C PHE A 87 29.63 -1.78 -7.28
N ILE A 88 30.51 -0.88 -6.84
CA ILE A 88 31.45 -1.13 -5.73
C ILE A 88 30.69 -1.42 -4.43
N GLN A 89 29.53 -0.81 -4.20
CA GLN A 89 28.70 -1.07 -3.02
C GLN A 89 28.08 -2.47 -3.10
N TYR A 90 27.59 -2.89 -4.28
CA TYR A 90 27.04 -4.24 -4.48
C TYR A 90 28.07 -5.36 -4.31
N ARG A 91 29.37 -5.06 -4.42
CA ARG A 91 30.44 -6.05 -4.15
C ARG A 91 30.75 -6.19 -2.66
N LYS A 92 30.40 -5.21 -1.85
CA LYS A 92 30.65 -5.23 -0.41
C LYS A 92 29.48 -5.92 0.30
N THR A 93 29.76 -6.60 1.41
CA THR A 93 28.72 -7.14 2.30
C THR A 93 27.82 -8.20 1.65
N LEU A 94 28.41 -9.12 0.90
CA LEU A 94 27.69 -10.19 0.19
C LEU A 94 26.95 -11.15 1.15
N GLU A 95 27.36 -11.18 2.42
CA GLU A 95 26.70 -11.88 3.51
C GLU A 95 25.24 -11.41 3.72
N SER A 96 24.93 -10.15 3.41
CA SER A 96 23.56 -9.60 3.54
C SER A 96 22.55 -10.30 2.65
N VAL A 97 22.99 -10.98 1.58
CA VAL A 97 22.12 -11.75 0.68
C VAL A 97 21.39 -12.87 1.44
N THR A 98 21.96 -13.37 2.54
CA THR A 98 21.31 -14.39 3.39
C THR A 98 20.01 -13.89 4.04
N TYR A 99 19.83 -12.57 4.18
CA TYR A 99 18.61 -11.99 4.73
C TYR A 99 17.42 -12.03 3.77
N ILE A 100 17.63 -12.23 2.45
CA ILE A 100 16.57 -12.10 1.43
C ILE A 100 15.39 -13.02 1.74
N ILE A 101 15.64 -14.29 2.09
CA ILE A 101 14.58 -15.25 2.40
C ILE A 101 13.77 -14.79 3.62
N GLY A 102 14.45 -14.36 4.68
CA GLY A 102 13.81 -13.86 5.89
C GLY A 102 13.00 -12.59 5.62
N LEU A 103 13.54 -11.66 4.83
CA LEU A 103 12.88 -10.41 4.45
C LEU A 103 11.63 -10.67 3.59
N MET A 104 11.68 -11.63 2.66
CA MET A 104 10.50 -12.00 1.88
C MET A 104 9.40 -12.61 2.77
N ALA A 105 9.77 -13.49 3.70
CA ALA A 105 8.82 -14.12 4.62
C ALA A 105 8.18 -13.10 5.57
N TRP A 106 9.00 -12.36 6.33
CA TRP A 106 8.55 -11.37 7.31
C TRP A 106 7.90 -10.14 6.66
N GLY A 107 8.38 -9.71 5.49
CA GLY A 107 7.78 -8.63 4.73
C GLY A 107 6.38 -8.99 4.22
N THR A 108 6.19 -10.21 3.71
CA THR A 108 4.87 -10.69 3.29
C THR A 108 3.93 -10.79 4.49
N TRP A 109 4.39 -11.36 5.61
CA TRP A 109 3.58 -11.46 6.83
C TRP A 109 3.18 -10.09 7.38
N SER A 110 4.12 -9.13 7.41
CA SER A 110 3.85 -7.75 7.80
C SER A 110 2.83 -7.09 6.89
N SER A 111 2.92 -7.31 5.57
CA SER A 111 1.95 -6.77 4.60
C SER A 111 0.53 -7.29 4.87
N ILE A 112 0.40 -8.60 5.12
CA ILE A 112 -0.88 -9.23 5.46
C ILE A 112 -1.41 -8.63 6.77
N PHE A 113 -0.59 -8.58 7.81
CA PHE A 113 -0.98 -8.08 9.12
C PHE A 113 -1.47 -6.62 9.07
N PHE A 114 -0.68 -5.72 8.47
CA PHE A 114 -1.07 -4.30 8.36
C PHE A 114 -2.28 -4.12 7.45
N THR A 115 -2.39 -4.88 6.35
CA THR A 115 -3.59 -4.84 5.49
C THR A 115 -4.83 -5.29 6.28
N VAL A 116 -4.73 -6.38 7.04
CA VAL A 116 -5.84 -6.88 7.88
C VAL A 116 -6.26 -5.81 8.88
N ILE A 117 -5.31 -5.15 9.57
CA ILE A 117 -5.63 -4.07 10.51
C ILE A 117 -6.33 -2.89 9.82
N VAL A 118 -5.79 -2.41 8.70
CA VAL A 118 -6.36 -1.25 7.98
C VAL A 118 -7.76 -1.57 7.44
N VAL A 119 -7.94 -2.76 6.85
CA VAL A 119 -9.23 -3.18 6.30
C VAL A 119 -10.23 -3.47 7.41
N ALA A 120 -9.83 -4.19 8.48
CA ALA A 120 -10.70 -4.46 9.62
C ALA A 120 -11.13 -3.16 10.30
N GLY A 121 -10.20 -2.24 10.55
CA GLY A 121 -10.49 -0.92 11.12
C GLY A 121 -11.42 -0.09 10.22
N GLY A 122 -11.19 -0.10 8.90
CA GLY A 122 -12.05 0.56 7.93
C GLY A 122 -13.47 -0.02 7.91
N VAL A 123 -13.61 -1.33 7.78
CA VAL A 123 -14.93 -2.00 7.77
C VAL A 123 -15.63 -1.84 9.11
N PHE A 124 -14.90 -1.93 10.22
CA PHE A 124 -15.45 -1.72 11.55
C PHE A 124 -15.98 -0.30 11.71
N PHE A 125 -15.21 0.71 11.29
CA PHE A 125 -15.65 2.10 11.32
C PHE A 125 -16.91 2.35 10.48
N LEU A 126 -17.08 1.64 9.35
CA LEU A 126 -18.28 1.73 8.51
C LEU A 126 -19.52 1.08 9.13
N VAL A 127 -19.34 -0.04 9.83
CA VAL A 127 -20.43 -0.90 10.31
C VAL A 127 -20.83 -0.59 11.76
N TYR A 128 -19.90 -0.09 12.57
CA TYR A 128 -20.10 0.18 13.98
C TYR A 128 -21.17 1.25 14.22
N GLN A 129 -22.12 0.96 15.11
CA GLN A 129 -23.35 1.73 15.27
C GLN A 129 -23.13 3.19 15.66
N VAL A 130 -22.13 3.46 16.49
CA VAL A 130 -21.78 4.82 16.94
C VAL A 130 -21.14 5.65 15.82
N THR A 131 -20.28 5.05 14.99
CA THR A 131 -19.55 5.77 13.93
C THR A 131 -20.33 5.85 12.62
N ARG A 132 -21.27 4.92 12.38
CA ARG A 132 -22.13 4.88 11.19
C ARG A 132 -22.79 6.22 10.83
N PRO A 133 -23.45 6.97 11.74
CA PRO A 133 -24.05 8.26 11.36
C PRO A 133 -23.02 9.29 10.86
N ILE A 134 -21.83 9.30 11.47
CA ILE A 134 -20.72 10.16 11.03
C ILE A 134 -20.26 9.76 9.64
N VAL A 135 -20.08 8.45 9.39
CA VAL A 135 -19.70 7.92 8.08
C VAL A 135 -20.70 8.29 7.01
N VAL A 136 -22.01 8.11 7.25
CA VAL A 136 -23.05 8.44 6.29
C VAL A 136 -23.04 9.94 5.95
N SER A 137 -22.81 10.80 6.96
CA SER A 137 -22.64 12.24 6.75
C SER A 137 -21.42 12.55 5.89
N VAL A 138 -20.27 11.94 6.17
CA VAL A 138 -19.05 12.10 5.37
C VAL A 138 -19.27 11.62 3.93
N VAL A 139 -19.95 10.48 3.72
CA VAL A 139 -20.28 9.97 2.38
C VAL A 139 -21.17 10.96 1.62
N ALA A 140 -22.17 11.55 2.27
CA ALA A 140 -23.01 12.58 1.65
C ALA A 140 -22.18 13.81 1.22
N ILE A 141 -21.23 14.25 2.06
CA ILE A 141 -20.30 15.34 1.73
C ILE A 141 -19.44 14.96 0.51
N VAL A 142 -18.88 13.75 0.48
CA VAL A 142 -18.06 13.26 -0.65
C VAL A 142 -18.87 13.21 -1.95
N ILE A 143 -20.13 12.78 -1.89
CA ILE A 143 -21.04 12.78 -3.05
C ILE A 143 -21.26 14.23 -3.54
N GLY A 144 -21.55 15.16 -2.62
CA GLY A 144 -21.68 16.59 -2.96
C GLY A 144 -20.43 17.17 -3.62
N ILE A 145 -19.25 16.89 -3.06
CA ILE A 145 -17.96 17.29 -3.65
C ILE A 145 -17.80 16.68 -5.04
N THR A 146 -18.14 15.41 -5.23
CA THR A 146 -18.02 14.73 -6.53
C THR A 146 -18.91 15.37 -7.59
N VAL A 147 -20.17 15.68 -7.25
CA VAL A 147 -21.11 16.37 -8.16
C VAL A 147 -20.57 17.75 -8.55
N THR A 148 -20.07 18.54 -7.60
CA THR A 148 -19.49 19.87 -7.89
C THR A 148 -18.21 19.77 -8.76
N LEU A 149 -17.39 18.73 -8.60
CA LEU A 149 -16.23 18.46 -9.46
C LEU A 149 -16.62 18.10 -10.90
N VAL A 150 -17.70 17.34 -11.07
CA VAL A 150 -18.25 17.03 -12.41
C VAL A 150 -18.76 18.31 -13.06
N PHE A 151 -19.54 19.12 -12.35
CA PHE A 151 -20.02 20.40 -12.85
C PHE A 151 -18.86 21.33 -13.24
N LYS A 152 -17.81 21.40 -12.40
CA LYS A 152 -16.57 22.11 -12.71
C LYS A 152 -15.91 21.60 -14.00
N SER A 153 -15.80 20.28 -14.17
CA SER A 153 -15.18 19.69 -15.36
C SER A 153 -15.93 20.08 -16.63
N ILE A 154 -17.27 20.13 -16.56
CA ILE A 154 -18.11 20.61 -17.67
C ILE A 154 -17.85 22.09 -17.92
N LEU A 155 -17.86 22.93 -16.86
CA LEU A 155 -17.61 24.36 -16.96
C LEU A 155 -16.24 24.68 -17.57
N ILE A 156 -15.18 23.99 -17.13
CA ILE A 156 -13.82 24.13 -17.70
C ILE A 156 -13.81 23.73 -19.16
N THR A 157 -14.49 22.65 -19.52
CA THR A 157 -14.54 22.20 -20.91
C THR A 157 -15.23 23.23 -21.82
N VAL A 158 -16.34 23.81 -21.36
CA VAL A 158 -17.08 24.85 -22.09
C VAL A 158 -16.26 26.14 -22.18
N LEU A 159 -15.78 26.67 -21.05
CA LEU A 159 -14.96 27.89 -21.01
C LEU A 159 -13.65 27.72 -21.78
N GLY A 160 -13.04 26.53 -21.73
CA GLY A 160 -11.84 26.17 -22.47
C GLY A 160 -12.06 26.28 -23.98
N ARG A 161 -13.17 25.74 -24.50
CA ARG A 161 -13.53 25.83 -25.93
C ARG A 161 -13.80 27.27 -26.39
N VAL A 162 -14.39 28.09 -25.52
CA VAL A 162 -14.72 29.50 -25.83
C VAL A 162 -13.47 30.38 -25.79
N ASN A 163 -12.65 30.23 -24.76
CA ASN A 163 -11.53 31.15 -24.48
C ASN A 163 -10.22 30.76 -25.16
N TYR A 164 -10.04 29.48 -25.51
CA TYR A 164 -8.79 28.95 -26.05
C TYR A 164 -9.01 28.27 -27.42
N ALA A 165 -7.97 28.34 -28.25
CA ALA A 165 -7.79 27.53 -29.45
C ALA A 165 -6.46 26.78 -29.26
N ALA A 166 -6.55 25.52 -28.85
CA ALA A 166 -5.39 24.73 -28.40
C ALA A 166 -4.60 25.49 -27.31
N PHE A 167 -3.37 25.92 -27.62
CA PHE A 167 -2.49 26.64 -26.69
C PHE A 167 -2.67 28.16 -26.71
N TYR A 168 -3.42 28.71 -27.67
CA TYR A 168 -3.56 30.15 -27.85
C TYR A 168 -4.86 30.69 -27.24
N ARG A 169 -4.79 31.89 -26.64
CA ARG A 169 -5.97 32.59 -26.08
C ARG A 169 -6.69 33.32 -27.21
N LYS A 170 -7.97 32.99 -27.45
CA LYS A 170 -8.82 33.74 -28.39
C LYS A 170 -9.26 35.08 -27.81
N ARG A 171 -9.51 35.12 -26.50
CA ARG A 171 -10.01 36.30 -25.76
C ARG A 171 -9.18 36.50 -24.49
N PRO A 172 -8.16 37.38 -24.50
CA PRO A 172 -7.18 37.44 -23.41
C PRO A 172 -7.78 37.94 -22.09
N TRP A 173 -8.69 38.92 -22.13
CA TRP A 173 -9.30 39.47 -20.91
C TRP A 173 -10.17 38.44 -20.18
N LEU A 174 -11.02 37.71 -20.92
CA LEU A 174 -11.91 36.69 -20.35
C LEU A 174 -11.10 35.49 -19.85
N ALA A 175 -10.07 35.08 -20.59
CA ALA A 175 -9.14 34.04 -20.17
C ALA A 175 -8.43 34.39 -18.85
N ASN A 176 -8.06 35.66 -18.63
CA ASN A 176 -7.44 36.10 -17.38
C ASN A 176 -8.40 36.02 -16.20
N ILE A 177 -9.64 36.53 -16.34
CA ILE A 177 -10.64 36.48 -15.26
C ILE A 177 -11.00 35.03 -14.92
N CYS A 178 -11.28 34.20 -15.94
CA CYS A 178 -11.52 32.77 -15.73
C CYS A 178 -10.31 32.06 -15.12
N GLY A 179 -9.10 32.46 -15.50
CA GLY A 179 -7.85 31.93 -14.93
C GLY A 179 -7.75 32.15 -13.43
N VAL A 180 -7.92 33.40 -12.97
CA VAL A 180 -7.92 33.73 -11.54
C VAL A 180 -8.99 32.95 -10.78
N GLY A 181 -10.22 32.90 -11.31
CA GLY A 181 -11.30 32.13 -10.68
C GLY A 181 -10.98 30.64 -10.57
N LEU A 182 -10.38 30.05 -11.61
CA LEU A 182 -9.94 28.66 -11.59
C LEU A 182 -8.78 28.43 -10.62
N GLU A 183 -7.81 29.34 -10.54
CA GLU A 183 -6.68 29.27 -9.60
C GLU A 183 -7.16 29.26 -8.15
N CYS A 184 -8.05 30.18 -7.76
CA CYS A 184 -8.65 30.21 -6.43
C CYS A 184 -9.36 28.88 -6.11
N TRP A 185 -10.08 28.31 -7.08
CA TRP A 185 -10.71 27.00 -6.91
C TRP A 185 -9.68 25.87 -6.77
N HIS A 186 -8.61 25.89 -7.57
CA HIS A 186 -7.57 24.87 -7.56
C HIS A 186 -6.76 24.86 -6.27
N LEU A 187 -6.60 26.01 -5.59
CA LEU A 187 -6.00 26.08 -4.25
C LEU A 187 -6.77 25.25 -3.22
N GLY A 188 -8.11 25.33 -3.23
CA GLY A 188 -8.93 24.48 -2.36
C GLY A 188 -8.76 23.00 -2.68
N LEU A 189 -8.86 22.63 -3.95
CA LEU A 189 -8.76 21.23 -4.37
C LEU A 189 -7.37 20.61 -4.16
N SER A 190 -6.29 21.39 -4.28
CA SER A 190 -4.92 20.87 -4.14
C SER A 190 -4.68 20.27 -2.74
N SER A 191 -5.26 20.87 -1.70
CA SER A 191 -5.23 20.32 -0.34
C SER A 191 -5.85 18.92 -0.27
N GLY A 192 -7.03 18.74 -0.87
CA GLY A 192 -7.72 17.44 -0.95
C GLY A 192 -6.92 16.42 -1.77
N TYR A 193 -6.28 16.84 -2.85
CA TYR A 193 -5.38 15.98 -3.62
C TYR A 193 -4.15 15.53 -2.82
N MET A 194 -3.57 16.41 -1.99
CA MET A 194 -2.46 16.05 -1.11
C MET A 194 -2.90 15.06 -0.03
N LEU A 195 -4.07 15.26 0.58
CA LEU A 195 -4.64 14.31 1.54
C LEU A 195 -4.92 12.95 0.88
N SER A 196 -5.56 12.94 -0.30
CA SER A 196 -5.80 11.71 -1.07
C SER A 196 -4.49 10.99 -1.41
N ARG A 197 -3.45 11.73 -1.79
CA ARG A 197 -2.11 11.18 -2.05
C ARG A 197 -1.53 10.55 -0.79
N ALA A 198 -1.63 11.21 0.37
CA ALA A 198 -1.14 10.66 1.63
C ALA A 198 -1.83 9.34 1.99
N ILE A 199 -3.16 9.29 1.88
CA ILE A 199 -3.95 8.06 2.12
C ILE A 199 -3.52 6.95 1.14
N LYS A 200 -3.41 7.26 -0.15
CA LYS A 200 -2.96 6.29 -1.17
C LYS A 200 -1.56 5.75 -0.87
N LEU A 201 -0.65 6.59 -0.40
CA LEU A 201 0.70 6.17 -0.01
C LEU A 201 0.69 5.28 1.23
N ILE A 202 -0.15 5.57 2.22
CA ILE A 202 -0.31 4.70 3.41
C ILE A 202 -0.87 3.34 2.99
N VAL A 203 -1.92 3.30 2.16
CA VAL A 203 -2.49 2.05 1.66
C VAL A 203 -1.49 1.27 0.81
N ALA A 204 -0.75 1.96 -0.07
CA ALA A 204 0.30 1.32 -0.85
C ALA A 204 1.43 0.79 0.04
N ALA A 205 1.81 1.53 1.08
CA ALA A 205 2.81 1.09 2.05
C ALA A 205 2.36 -0.19 2.75
N THR A 206 1.14 -0.24 3.28
CA THR A 206 0.66 -1.42 4.01
C THR A 206 0.51 -2.65 3.10
N MET A 207 0.07 -2.46 1.86
CA MET A 207 -0.09 -3.57 0.91
C MET A 207 1.22 -4.08 0.32
N TYR A 208 2.21 -3.20 0.11
CA TYR A 208 3.44 -3.50 -0.62
C TYR A 208 4.72 -3.43 0.22
N ILE A 209 4.66 -3.25 1.54
CA ILE A 209 5.84 -3.28 2.42
C ILE A 209 6.66 -4.57 2.25
N GLY A 210 5.99 -5.66 1.89
CA GLY A 210 6.59 -6.96 1.66
C GLY A 210 7.28 -7.11 0.32
N ARG A 211 7.29 -6.09 -0.56
CA ARG A 211 8.04 -6.08 -1.82
C ARG A 211 9.43 -5.50 -1.62
N ILE A 212 10.42 -6.38 -1.53
CA ILE A 212 11.83 -6.01 -1.44
C ILE A 212 12.50 -5.87 -2.81
N ASP A 213 11.81 -6.26 -3.88
CA ASP A 213 12.34 -6.25 -5.24
C ASP A 213 12.28 -4.86 -5.89
N GLN A 214 11.42 -3.98 -5.40
CA GLN A 214 11.26 -2.60 -5.87
C GLN A 214 11.49 -1.61 -4.74
N PRO A 215 12.16 -0.48 -5.00
CA PRO A 215 12.29 0.57 -3.99
C PRO A 215 10.94 1.19 -3.69
N PHE A 216 10.62 1.31 -2.40
CA PHE A 216 9.39 1.97 -1.96
C PHE A 216 9.50 3.50 -2.12
N LEU A 217 10.70 4.04 -1.89
CA LEU A 217 11.01 5.45 -2.06
C LEU A 217 11.52 5.73 -3.46
N GLY A 218 11.22 6.92 -3.99
CA GLY A 218 11.74 7.37 -5.28
C GLY A 218 13.27 7.52 -5.26
N GLU A 219 13.88 7.57 -6.45
CA GLU A 219 15.32 7.76 -6.58
C GLU A 219 15.78 9.05 -5.87
N GLY A 220 16.83 8.93 -5.05
CA GLY A 220 17.37 10.03 -4.25
C GLY A 220 16.59 10.37 -2.97
N VAL A 221 15.40 9.79 -2.76
CA VAL A 221 14.61 9.98 -1.55
C VAL A 221 15.03 8.97 -0.48
N GLY A 222 15.06 9.40 0.78
CA GLY A 222 15.37 8.53 1.92
C GLY A 222 16.86 8.34 2.20
N VAL A 223 17.72 9.24 1.72
CA VAL A 223 19.11 9.35 2.16
C VAL A 223 19.19 10.40 3.26
N ILE A 224 19.31 9.97 4.51
CA ILE A 224 19.45 10.87 5.67
C ILE A 224 20.84 10.61 6.27
N GLY A 225 21.72 11.62 6.22
CA GLY A 225 23.06 11.52 6.81
C GLY A 225 23.92 10.38 6.25
N GLY A 226 23.78 10.06 4.96
CA GLY A 226 24.49 8.93 4.32
C GLY A 226 23.88 7.55 4.60
N THR A 227 22.79 7.47 5.36
CA THR A 227 22.03 6.23 5.56
C THR A 227 20.82 6.19 4.62
N HIS A 228 20.69 5.11 3.87
CA HIS A 228 19.49 4.82 3.09
C HIS A 228 18.42 4.23 4.02
N LEU A 229 17.22 4.80 4.02
CA LEU A 229 16.06 4.30 4.78
C LEU A 229 15.55 2.97 4.22
N ASP A 230 15.60 2.79 2.89
CA ASP A 230 15.19 1.56 2.21
C ASP A 230 16.40 0.88 1.55
N LYS A 231 17.02 -0.06 2.28
CA LYS A 231 18.22 -0.81 1.84
C LYS A 231 17.87 -2.17 1.22
N PHE A 232 16.63 -2.64 1.33
CA PHE A 232 16.29 -4.00 0.92
C PHE A 232 16.35 -4.22 -0.61
N PRO A 233 15.94 -3.25 -1.46
CA PRO A 233 16.09 -3.38 -2.91
C PRO A 233 17.55 -3.52 -3.36
N SER A 234 18.49 -2.87 -2.69
CA SER A 234 19.91 -3.00 -3.03
C SER A 234 20.47 -4.37 -2.64
N ILE A 235 20.10 -4.89 -1.46
CA ILE A 235 20.45 -6.25 -1.02
C ILE A 235 19.84 -7.30 -1.97
N TYR A 236 18.58 -7.11 -2.36
CA TYR A 236 17.90 -8.00 -3.30
C TYR A 236 18.61 -8.02 -4.67
N ARG A 237 18.94 -6.85 -5.22
CA ARG A 237 19.74 -6.74 -6.46
C ARG A 237 21.11 -7.39 -6.34
N GLN A 238 21.79 -7.24 -5.21
CA GLN A 238 23.06 -7.91 -4.94
C GLN A 238 22.91 -9.44 -4.99
N GLY A 239 21.82 -9.99 -4.44
CA GLY A 239 21.50 -11.41 -4.54
C GLY A 239 21.33 -11.87 -5.98
N LEU A 240 20.60 -11.10 -6.80
CA LEU A 240 20.42 -11.42 -8.23
C LEU A 240 21.73 -11.36 -9.01
N LEU A 241 22.54 -10.33 -8.79
CA LEU A 241 23.83 -10.18 -9.46
C LEU A 241 24.80 -11.29 -9.04
N SER A 242 24.81 -11.68 -7.75
CA SER A 242 25.62 -12.81 -7.27
C SER A 242 25.17 -14.13 -7.90
N ALA A 243 23.86 -14.38 -7.95
CA ALA A 243 23.32 -15.58 -8.59
C ALA A 243 23.66 -15.63 -10.09
N ASP A 244 23.50 -14.52 -10.81
CA ASP A 244 23.79 -14.43 -12.25
C ASP A 244 25.29 -14.54 -12.53
N ALA A 245 26.15 -14.01 -11.67
CA ALA A 245 27.61 -14.13 -11.80
C ALA A 245 28.10 -15.59 -11.69
N HIS A 246 27.47 -16.40 -10.84
CA HIS A 246 27.84 -17.81 -10.67
C HIS A 246 27.11 -18.76 -11.63
N ARG A 247 25.92 -18.38 -12.11
CA ARG A 247 25.05 -19.23 -12.95
C ARG A 247 24.57 -18.48 -14.19
N HIS A 248 25.52 -17.95 -14.96
CA HIS A 248 25.20 -17.25 -16.20
C HIS A 248 24.95 -18.27 -17.33
N PRO A 249 23.73 -18.38 -17.89
CA PRO A 249 23.37 -19.46 -18.80
C PRO A 249 24.21 -19.46 -20.09
N TYR A 250 24.64 -18.29 -20.55
CA TYR A 250 25.54 -18.19 -21.70
C TYR A 250 26.93 -18.75 -21.40
N ILE A 251 27.47 -18.48 -20.21
CA ILE A 251 28.81 -18.95 -19.82
C ILE A 251 28.75 -20.46 -19.57
N GLU A 252 27.71 -20.94 -18.90
CA GLU A 252 27.48 -22.38 -18.70
C GLU A 252 27.36 -23.12 -20.04
N ARG A 253 26.58 -22.59 -20.99
CA ARG A 253 26.46 -23.17 -22.33
C ARG A 253 27.79 -23.16 -23.09
N LEU A 254 28.54 -22.05 -23.05
CA LEU A 254 29.87 -22.01 -23.65
C LEU A 254 30.82 -23.03 -23.02
N GLY A 255 30.86 -23.11 -21.69
CA GLY A 255 31.66 -24.10 -20.97
C GLY A 255 31.31 -25.53 -21.39
N LEU A 256 30.02 -25.85 -21.48
CA LEU A 256 29.54 -27.15 -21.94
C LEU A 256 29.98 -27.44 -23.39
N ILE A 257 29.88 -26.46 -24.29
CA ILE A 257 30.34 -26.56 -25.68
C ILE A 257 31.83 -26.93 -25.72
N TYR A 258 32.67 -26.24 -24.94
CA TYR A 258 34.11 -26.51 -24.88
C TYR A 258 34.41 -27.89 -24.30
N LEU A 259 33.73 -28.29 -23.23
CA LEU A 259 33.90 -29.62 -22.63
C LEU A 259 33.50 -30.74 -23.61
N LEU A 260 32.40 -30.58 -24.33
CA LEU A 260 31.99 -31.54 -25.37
C LEU A 260 32.97 -31.55 -26.55
N LYS A 261 33.53 -30.40 -26.93
CA LYS A 261 34.55 -30.32 -27.98
C LYS A 261 35.80 -31.10 -27.60
N ILE A 262 36.25 -30.98 -26.35
CA ILE A 262 37.39 -31.74 -25.82
C ILE A 262 37.06 -33.24 -25.78
N ARG A 263 35.88 -33.61 -25.28
CA ARG A 263 35.46 -35.02 -25.14
C ARG A 263 35.35 -35.75 -26.48
N HIS A 264 34.81 -35.09 -27.51
CA HIS A 264 34.51 -35.73 -28.80
C HIS A 264 35.55 -35.43 -29.89
N GLY A 265 36.46 -34.46 -29.70
CA GLY A 265 37.54 -34.15 -30.62
C GLY A 265 37.06 -33.84 -32.05
N SER A 266 37.42 -34.71 -32.99
CA SER A 266 36.98 -34.64 -34.40
C SER A 266 35.49 -34.99 -34.58
N LYS A 267 34.90 -35.76 -33.65
CA LYS A 267 33.47 -36.15 -33.67
C LYS A 267 32.54 -35.10 -33.05
N PHE A 268 33.03 -33.92 -32.66
CA PHE A 268 32.19 -32.88 -32.06
C PHE A 268 31.03 -32.43 -32.96
N GLY A 269 31.20 -32.47 -34.29
CA GLY A 269 30.13 -32.16 -35.23
C GLY A 269 29.06 -33.25 -35.38
N THR A 270 29.21 -34.41 -34.75
CA THR A 270 28.23 -35.50 -34.79
C THR A 270 27.07 -35.24 -33.81
N THR A 271 25.97 -35.99 -33.95
CA THR A 271 24.79 -35.89 -33.08
C THR A 271 25.14 -35.96 -31.59
N ALA A 272 26.11 -36.80 -31.22
CA ALA A 272 26.59 -36.94 -29.84
C ALA A 272 27.33 -35.69 -29.34
N GLY A 273 28.05 -34.99 -30.21
CA GLY A 273 28.76 -33.74 -29.87
C GLY A 273 27.88 -32.49 -29.91
N SER A 274 26.72 -32.55 -30.58
CA SER A 274 25.75 -31.43 -30.67
C SER A 274 24.68 -31.42 -29.58
N ILE A 275 24.78 -32.29 -28.57
CA ILE A 275 23.78 -32.41 -27.49
C ILE A 275 23.58 -31.12 -26.70
N TRP A 276 24.58 -30.23 -26.63
CA TRP A 276 24.46 -28.92 -25.97
C TRP A 276 23.37 -27.99 -26.54
N ARG A 277 22.81 -28.32 -27.70
CA ARG A 277 21.71 -27.57 -28.34
C ARG A 277 20.33 -27.94 -27.79
N LEU A 278 20.20 -29.10 -27.15
CA LEU A 278 18.98 -29.61 -26.52
C LEU A 278 18.95 -29.17 -25.05
#